data_AF-A0AAV6C3J5-F1
#
_entry.id   AF-A0AAV6C3J5-F1
#
_cell.length_a   1.000
_cell.length_b   1.000
_cell.length_c   1.000
_cell.angle_alpha   90.00
_cell.angle_beta   90.00
_cell.angle_gamma   90.00
#
_symmetry.space_group_name_H-M   'P 1'
#
loop_
_entity.id
_entity.type
_entity.pdbx_description
1 polymer ?
#
loop_
_entity_poly.entity_id
_entity_poly.type
_entity_poly.pdbx_seq_one_letter_code
_entity_poly.pdbx_strand_id
1 'polypeptide(L)'
;MSPDSATEPEAQAGFSCTASEMRALLAERAWLRDSYSSQHDERTESWLADAAKWLGPQAGDRESLARLVGLIFHYEPSEVLAAPEAHAVLLRKGAREVVRVLASEALACETIDSDQFKEIVGRLKAKLGHRGRVLFHPIRLALAGQVGEGELDRVIVLIDRAAAAPGLAPVKTIRTRILEFCAALD
;
A
#
# COMPACT_ATOMS: atom_id res chain seq x y z
N MET A 1 -11.69 -36.38 -35.35
CA MET A 1 -11.29 -34.97 -35.54
C MET A 1 -12.04 -34.17 -34.51
N SER A 2 -11.40 -33.93 -33.36
CA SER A 2 -11.95 -33.06 -32.31
C SER A 2 -11.57 -31.61 -32.65
N PRO A 3 -12.48 -30.64 -32.59
CA PRO A 3 -12.10 -29.26 -32.44
C PRO A 3 -11.89 -28.98 -30.95
N ASP A 4 -10.63 -28.76 -30.62
CA ASP A 4 -10.14 -28.23 -29.35
C ASP A 4 -10.72 -26.81 -29.17
N SER A 5 -11.65 -26.64 -28.23
CA SER A 5 -12.18 -25.33 -27.88
C SER A 5 -11.23 -24.70 -26.88
N ALA A 6 -10.44 -23.74 -27.35
CA ALA A 6 -9.59 -22.91 -26.52
C ALA A 6 -10.46 -22.15 -25.50
N THR A 7 -10.36 -22.57 -24.24
CA THR A 7 -10.88 -21.82 -23.09
C THR A 7 -10.08 -20.52 -22.99
N GLU A 8 -10.67 -19.41 -23.42
CA GLU A 8 -10.20 -18.07 -23.05
C GLU A 8 -10.20 -17.96 -21.52
N PRO A 9 -9.15 -17.41 -20.89
CA PRO A 9 -9.16 -17.21 -19.44
C PRO A 9 -10.23 -16.16 -19.13
N GLU A 10 -11.37 -16.61 -18.60
CA GLU A 10 -12.39 -15.75 -18.00
C GLU A 10 -11.68 -14.79 -17.04
N ALA A 11 -11.74 -13.49 -17.36
CA ALA A 11 -11.31 -12.45 -16.45
C ALA A 11 -12.14 -12.60 -15.17
N GLN A 12 -11.53 -13.19 -14.13
CA GLN A 12 -12.13 -13.31 -12.81
C GLN A 12 -12.64 -11.94 -12.40
N ALA A 13 -13.97 -11.81 -12.33
CA ALA A 13 -14.62 -10.61 -11.85
C ALA A 13 -14.12 -10.37 -10.41
N GLY A 14 -13.23 -9.40 -10.24
CA GLY A 14 -12.67 -9.05 -8.94
C GLY A 14 -13.79 -8.69 -7.96
N PHE A 15 -13.55 -8.89 -6.67
CA PHE A 15 -14.50 -8.53 -5.63
C PHE A 15 -14.87 -7.04 -5.76
N SER A 16 -16.16 -6.72 -5.81
CA SER A 16 -16.62 -5.34 -5.84
C SER A 16 -16.90 -4.85 -4.43
N CYS A 17 -16.46 -3.64 -4.10
CA CYS A 17 -16.75 -3.00 -2.83
C CYS A 17 -17.17 -1.55 -3.09
N THR A 18 -18.20 -1.10 -2.39
CA THR A 18 -18.68 0.28 -2.39
C THR A 18 -18.03 1.09 -1.25
N ALA A 19 -18.08 2.42 -1.34
CA ALA A 19 -17.59 3.29 -0.27
C ALA A 19 -18.31 3.03 1.08
N SER A 20 -19.61 2.70 1.03
CA SER A 20 -20.40 2.36 2.22
C SER A 20 -19.93 1.06 2.87
N GLU A 21 -19.66 0.03 2.07
CA GLU A 21 -19.12 -1.24 2.58
C GLU A 21 -17.71 -1.09 3.13
N MET A 22 -16.87 -0.25 2.50
CA MET A 22 -15.55 0.11 3.01
C MET A 22 -15.67 0.84 4.35
N ARG A 23 -16.60 1.80 4.48
CA ARG A 23 -16.86 2.50 5.75
C ARG A 23 -17.28 1.53 6.85
N ALA A 24 -18.21 0.62 6.54
CA ALA A 24 -18.65 -0.42 7.49
C ALA A 24 -17.49 -1.33 7.91
N LEU A 25 -16.64 -1.73 6.97
CA LEU A 25 -15.41 -2.49 7.25
C LEU A 25 -14.47 -1.74 8.20
N LEU A 26 -14.20 -0.45 7.95
CA LEU A 26 -13.32 0.33 8.82
C LEU A 26 -13.92 0.48 10.22
N ALA A 27 -15.23 0.70 10.34
CA ALA A 27 -15.91 0.81 11.63
C ALA A 27 -15.81 -0.51 12.41
N GLU A 28 -16.07 -1.64 11.76
CA GLU A 28 -15.95 -2.99 12.34
C GLU A 28 -14.53 -3.27 12.87
N ARG A 29 -13.50 -2.76 12.19
CA ARG A 29 -12.10 -2.92 12.55
C ARG A 29 -11.56 -1.81 13.48
N ALA A 30 -12.42 -0.90 13.94
CA ALA A 30 -12.05 0.29 14.73
C ALA A 30 -11.01 1.21 14.04
N TRP A 31 -10.96 1.20 12.71
CA TRP A 31 -10.15 2.11 11.88
C TRP A 31 -10.89 3.40 11.49
N LEU A 32 -12.18 3.49 11.83
CA LEU A 32 -12.96 4.72 11.79
C LEU A 32 -13.39 5.06 13.21
N ARG A 33 -13.04 6.26 13.68
CA ARG A 33 -13.37 6.73 15.04
C ARG A 33 -14.88 6.89 15.19
N ASP A 34 -15.42 6.44 16.32
CA ASP A 34 -16.87 6.44 16.60
C ASP A 34 -17.55 7.79 16.37
N SER A 35 -16.89 8.90 16.74
CA SER A 35 -17.43 10.25 16.56
C SER A 35 -17.59 10.67 15.09
N TYR A 36 -16.94 9.99 14.16
CA TYR A 36 -16.98 10.24 12.72
C TYR A 36 -17.74 9.15 11.94
N SER A 37 -18.29 8.15 12.62
CA SER A 37 -19.05 7.07 12.00
C SER A 37 -20.26 7.59 11.20
N SER A 38 -20.94 8.62 11.70
CA SER A 38 -22.07 9.30 11.06
C SER A 38 -21.74 10.65 10.41
N GLN A 39 -20.48 11.11 10.50
CA GLN A 39 -20.04 12.35 9.86
C GLN A 39 -19.47 12.05 8.47
N HIS A 40 -19.90 12.82 7.48
CA HIS A 40 -19.43 12.72 6.10
C HIS A 40 -18.51 13.91 5.81
N ASP A 41 -17.22 13.77 6.10
CA ASP A 41 -16.20 14.70 5.63
C ASP A 41 -15.81 14.36 4.18
N GLU A 42 -15.71 15.36 3.31
CA GLU A 42 -15.45 15.16 1.89
C GLU A 42 -14.14 14.42 1.60
N ARG A 43 -13.08 14.66 2.40
CA ARG A 43 -11.78 13.99 2.21
C ARG A 43 -11.88 12.53 2.61
N THR A 44 -12.60 12.23 3.68
CA THR A 44 -12.84 10.86 4.15
C THR A 44 -13.72 10.09 3.17
N GLU A 45 -14.79 10.70 2.66
CA GLU A 45 -15.64 10.08 1.62
C GLU A 45 -14.87 9.84 0.32
N SER A 46 -14.07 10.80 -0.12
CA SER A 46 -13.20 10.64 -1.28
C SER A 46 -12.20 9.50 -1.09
N TRP A 47 -11.59 9.40 0.10
CA TRP A 47 -10.68 8.32 0.41
C TRP A 47 -11.39 6.95 0.42
N LEU A 48 -12.57 6.85 1.04
CA LEU A 48 -13.36 5.61 1.08
C LEU A 48 -13.74 5.13 -0.32
N ALA A 49 -14.16 6.06 -1.19
CA ALA A 49 -14.49 5.76 -2.57
C ALA A 49 -13.27 5.25 -3.36
N ASP A 50 -12.12 5.90 -3.24
CA ASP A 50 -10.91 5.47 -3.92
C ASP A 50 -10.37 4.15 -3.37
N ALA A 51 -10.38 3.96 -2.04
CA ALA A 51 -9.98 2.70 -1.42
C ALA A 51 -10.86 1.53 -1.89
N ALA A 52 -12.18 1.72 -1.93
CA ALA A 52 -13.12 0.71 -2.42
C ALA A 52 -12.88 0.39 -3.91
N LYS A 53 -12.71 1.42 -4.75
CA LYS A 53 -12.45 1.29 -6.18
C LYS A 53 -11.12 0.61 -6.48
N TRP A 54 -10.07 0.92 -5.74
CA TRP A 54 -8.71 0.49 -6.04
C TRP A 54 -8.36 -0.85 -5.38
N LEU A 55 -8.81 -1.08 -4.14
CA LEU A 55 -8.48 -2.30 -3.39
C LEU A 55 -9.54 -3.39 -3.54
N GLY A 56 -10.81 -3.04 -3.75
CA GLY A 56 -11.90 -3.99 -3.95
C GLY A 56 -11.56 -5.04 -5.00
N PRO A 57 -11.28 -4.67 -6.26
CA PRO A 57 -10.99 -5.63 -7.33
C PRO A 57 -9.70 -6.44 -7.14
N GLN A 58 -8.85 -6.07 -6.18
CA GLN A 58 -7.63 -6.82 -5.84
C GLN A 58 -7.86 -7.86 -4.75
N ALA A 59 -8.96 -7.74 -4.02
CA ALA A 59 -9.37 -8.74 -3.05
C ALA A 59 -10.18 -9.84 -3.75
N GLY A 60 -10.04 -11.09 -3.26
CA GLY A 60 -10.94 -12.18 -3.66
C GLY A 60 -12.25 -12.17 -2.87
N ASP A 61 -12.22 -11.61 -1.66
CA ASP A 61 -13.32 -11.58 -0.70
C ASP A 61 -13.17 -10.41 0.29
N ARG A 62 -14.18 -10.24 1.16
CA ARG A 62 -14.18 -9.19 2.19
C ARG A 62 -13.02 -9.31 3.18
N GLU A 63 -12.59 -10.54 3.52
CA GLU A 63 -11.50 -10.75 4.47
C GLU A 63 -10.14 -10.35 3.88
N SER A 64 -9.90 -10.69 2.62
CA SER A 64 -8.71 -10.28 1.87
C SER A 64 -8.69 -8.76 1.65
N LEU A 65 -9.84 -8.14 1.43
CA LEU A 65 -9.95 -6.68 1.40
C LEU A 65 -9.58 -6.09 2.77
N ALA A 66 -10.10 -6.67 3.87
CA ALA A 66 -9.75 -6.24 5.22
C ALA A 66 -8.24 -6.32 5.48
N ARG A 67 -7.59 -7.39 5.03
CA ARG A 67 -6.12 -7.54 5.14
C ARG A 67 -5.39 -6.48 4.35
N LEU A 68 -5.78 -6.22 3.09
CA LEU A 68 -5.14 -5.20 2.24
C LEU A 68 -5.27 -3.80 2.82
N VAL A 69 -6.49 -3.42 3.24
CA VAL A 69 -6.77 -2.12 3.86
C VAL A 69 -6.04 -1.99 5.19
N GLY A 70 -5.94 -3.07 5.96
CA GLY A 70 -5.26 -3.10 7.26
C GLY A 70 -3.79 -2.69 7.19
N LEU A 71 -3.10 -2.90 6.08
CA LEU A 71 -1.71 -2.45 5.88
C LEU A 71 -1.56 -0.91 5.94
N ILE A 72 -2.65 -0.17 5.72
CA ILE A 72 -2.67 1.29 5.83
C ILE A 72 -2.70 1.72 7.31
N PHE A 73 -3.35 0.94 8.17
CA PHE A 73 -3.55 1.27 9.58
C PHE A 73 -2.55 0.60 10.52
N HIS A 74 -2.04 -0.57 10.14
CA HIS A 74 -1.08 -1.35 10.90
C HIS A 74 0.25 -1.38 10.18
N TYR A 75 1.24 -0.71 10.77
CA TYR A 75 2.59 -0.72 10.25
C TYR A 75 3.61 -0.53 11.38
N GLU A 76 4.44 -1.55 11.56
CA GLU A 76 5.50 -1.55 12.54
C GLU A 76 6.78 -2.15 11.93
N PRO A 77 7.84 -1.34 11.69
CA PRO A 77 9.02 -1.80 10.97
C PRO A 77 9.71 -3.01 11.61
N SER A 78 9.70 -3.10 12.94
CA SER A 78 10.31 -4.22 13.66
C SER A 78 9.60 -5.55 13.33
N GLU A 79 8.28 -5.55 13.24
CA GLU A 79 7.49 -6.71 12.81
C GLU A 79 7.76 -7.05 11.34
N VAL A 80 7.82 -6.03 10.48
CA VAL A 80 8.12 -6.20 9.05
C VAL A 80 9.50 -6.85 8.86
N LEU A 81 10.53 -6.35 9.56
CA LEU A 81 11.89 -6.84 9.44
C LEU A 81 12.07 -8.23 10.07
N ALA A 82 11.26 -8.60 11.07
CA ALA A 82 11.26 -9.94 11.64
C ALA A 82 10.73 -11.02 10.67
N ALA A 83 9.96 -10.63 9.65
CA ALA A 83 9.41 -11.58 8.69
C ALA A 83 10.51 -12.27 7.84
N PRO A 84 10.47 -13.60 7.65
CA PRO A 84 11.44 -14.32 6.80
C PRO A 84 11.50 -13.79 5.35
N GLU A 85 10.36 -13.37 4.80
CA GLU A 85 10.23 -12.82 3.46
C GLU A 85 10.97 -11.49 3.31
N ALA A 86 11.02 -10.68 4.37
CA ALA A 86 11.75 -9.42 4.40
C ALA A 86 13.25 -9.66 4.22
N HIS A 87 13.80 -10.63 4.95
CA HIS A 87 15.20 -11.03 4.82
C HIS A 87 15.53 -11.47 3.38
N ALA A 88 14.67 -12.30 2.78
CA ALA A 88 14.85 -12.78 1.42
C ALA A 88 14.85 -11.64 0.37
N VAL A 89 14.11 -10.56 0.61
CA VAL A 89 14.14 -9.36 -0.25
C VAL A 89 15.39 -8.53 0.01
N LEU A 90 15.73 -8.26 1.27
CA LEU A 90 16.83 -7.38 1.66
C LEU A 90 18.22 -7.95 1.38
N LEU A 91 18.36 -9.29 1.27
CA LEU A 91 19.58 -9.96 0.83
C LEU A 91 19.86 -9.82 -0.67
N ARG A 92 18.86 -9.44 -1.47
CA ARG A 92 19.04 -9.27 -2.92
C ARG A 92 19.93 -8.07 -3.20
N LYS A 93 20.79 -8.21 -4.21
CA LYS A 93 21.65 -7.12 -4.67
C LYS A 93 20.82 -5.89 -5.02
N GLY A 94 21.19 -4.73 -4.48
CA GLY A 94 20.52 -3.44 -4.70
C GLY A 94 19.31 -3.17 -3.80
N ALA A 95 18.77 -4.15 -3.06
CA ALA A 95 17.54 -3.95 -2.27
C ALA A 95 17.70 -2.88 -1.19
N ARG A 96 18.77 -2.96 -0.39
CA ARG A 96 19.06 -1.95 0.66
C ARG A 96 19.38 -0.58 0.06
N GLU A 97 19.96 -0.53 -1.14
CA GLU A 97 20.25 0.72 -1.84
C GLU A 97 18.95 1.40 -2.30
N VAL A 98 17.98 0.65 -2.82
CA VAL A 98 16.64 1.14 -3.14
C VAL A 98 15.98 1.77 -1.91
N VAL A 99 16.03 1.09 -0.76
CA VAL A 99 15.45 1.60 0.50
C VAL A 99 16.11 2.92 0.93
N ARG A 100 17.44 3.00 0.90
CA ARG A 100 18.16 4.23 1.27
C ARG A 100 17.85 5.41 0.33
N VAL A 101 17.83 5.17 -0.98
CA VAL A 101 17.50 6.24 -1.93
C VAL A 101 16.03 6.62 -1.79
N LEU A 102 15.12 5.67 -1.57
CA LEU A 102 13.71 5.97 -1.30
C LEU A 102 13.56 6.88 -0.07
N ALA A 103 14.28 6.60 1.01
CA ALA A 103 14.28 7.44 2.22
C ALA A 103 14.75 8.87 1.92
N SER A 104 15.86 9.00 1.16
CA SER A 104 16.37 10.31 0.75
C SER A 104 15.39 11.09 -0.13
N GLU A 105 14.70 10.43 -1.05
CA GLU A 105 13.70 11.06 -1.92
C GLU A 105 12.45 11.46 -1.13
N ALA A 106 12.00 10.61 -0.19
CA ALA A 106 10.84 10.89 0.65
C ALA A 106 11.09 12.06 1.62
N LEU A 107 12.33 12.21 2.12
CA LEU A 107 12.72 13.34 2.98
C LEU A 107 12.65 14.70 2.28
N ALA A 108 12.81 14.71 0.95
CA ALA A 108 12.74 15.93 0.15
C ALA A 108 11.30 16.41 -0.11
N CYS A 109 10.29 15.60 0.25
CA CYS A 109 8.88 15.92 0.07
C CYS A 109 8.21 16.21 1.42
N GLU A 110 7.34 17.22 1.47
CA GLU A 110 6.50 17.48 2.65
C GLU A 110 5.37 16.45 2.77
N THR A 111 4.70 16.16 1.65
CA THR A 111 3.64 15.16 1.53
C THR A 111 3.87 14.31 0.29
N ILE A 112 3.54 13.02 0.34
CA ILE A 112 3.72 12.10 -0.79
C ILE A 112 2.35 11.58 -1.24
N ASP A 113 1.76 12.30 -2.18
CA ASP A 113 0.56 11.83 -2.87
C ASP A 113 0.91 10.85 -4.02
N SER A 114 -0.10 10.43 -4.78
CA SER A 114 0.09 9.49 -5.88
C SER A 114 1.01 10.02 -6.99
N ASP A 115 0.99 11.32 -7.26
CA ASP A 115 1.80 11.91 -8.33
C ASP A 115 3.23 12.11 -7.86
N GLN A 116 3.42 12.61 -6.63
CA GLN A 116 4.73 12.71 -6.02
C GLN A 116 5.39 11.32 -5.88
N PHE A 117 4.62 10.29 -5.54
CA PHE A 117 5.13 8.91 -5.48
C PHE A 117 5.60 8.41 -6.85
N LYS A 118 4.85 8.67 -7.92
CA LYS A 118 5.28 8.33 -9.30
C LYS A 118 6.59 9.02 -9.66
N GLU A 119 6.75 10.29 -9.30
CA GLU A 119 8.00 11.00 -9.54
C GLU A 119 9.17 10.43 -8.74
N ILE A 120 8.97 10.10 -7.46
CA ILE A 120 9.98 9.43 -6.63
C ILE A 120 10.41 8.11 -7.28
N VAL A 121 9.46 7.29 -7.75
CA VAL A 121 9.76 6.05 -8.48
C VAL A 121 10.53 6.34 -9.78
N GLY A 122 10.20 7.42 -10.49
CA GLY A 122 10.95 7.87 -11.66
C GLY A 122 12.41 8.22 -11.33
N ARG A 123 12.63 8.99 -10.25
CA ARG A 123 13.97 9.35 -9.77
C ARG A 123 14.77 8.14 -9.31
N LEU A 124 14.13 7.19 -8.62
CA LEU A 124 14.74 5.91 -8.23
C LEU A 124 15.22 5.12 -9.45
N LYS A 125 14.39 4.99 -10.48
CA LYS A 125 14.76 4.31 -11.74
C LYS A 125 15.95 4.99 -12.41
N ALA A 126 15.96 6.32 -12.45
CA ALA A 126 17.03 7.10 -13.06
C ALA A 126 18.37 6.96 -12.30
N LYS A 127 18.32 7.00 -10.95
CA LYS A 127 19.52 6.92 -10.10
C LYS A 127 20.11 5.51 -10.03
N LEU A 128 19.27 4.48 -9.95
CA LEU A 128 19.71 3.10 -9.65
C LEU A 128 19.75 2.18 -10.87
N GLY A 129 19.06 2.53 -11.95
CA GLY A 129 18.91 1.66 -13.13
C GLY A 129 18.09 0.38 -12.88
N HIS A 130 17.59 0.17 -11.67
CA HIS A 130 16.77 -1.00 -11.31
C HIS A 130 15.34 -0.89 -11.85
N ARG A 131 14.75 -2.03 -12.22
CA ARG A 131 13.38 -2.14 -12.74
C ARG A 131 12.68 -3.40 -12.22
N GLY A 132 11.36 -3.45 -12.37
CA GLY A 132 10.55 -4.60 -12.00
C GLY A 132 10.72 -4.97 -10.52
N ARG A 133 10.82 -6.27 -10.24
CA ARG A 133 10.88 -6.80 -8.87
C ARG A 133 12.05 -6.27 -8.05
N VAL A 134 13.20 -6.00 -8.69
CA VAL A 134 14.40 -5.48 -8.00
C VAL A 134 14.14 -4.10 -7.40
N LEU A 135 13.34 -3.28 -8.09
CA LEU A 135 12.96 -1.96 -7.61
C LEU A 135 11.75 -2.01 -6.68
N PHE A 136 10.69 -2.71 -7.07
CA PHE A 136 9.40 -2.59 -6.38
C PHE A 136 9.28 -3.46 -5.13
N HIS A 137 9.94 -4.62 -5.05
CA HIS A 137 9.83 -5.45 -3.83
C HIS A 137 10.39 -4.74 -2.59
N PRO A 138 11.57 -4.08 -2.63
CA PRO A 138 12.07 -3.33 -1.49
C PRO A 138 11.16 -2.13 -1.13
N ILE A 139 10.58 -1.44 -2.12
CA ILE A 139 9.65 -0.32 -1.88
C ILE A 139 8.38 -0.82 -1.16
N ARG A 140 7.78 -1.90 -1.66
CA ARG A 140 6.56 -2.49 -1.10
C ARG A 140 6.80 -3.03 0.31
N LEU A 141 7.92 -3.72 0.51
CA LEU A 141 8.32 -4.17 1.83
C LEU A 141 8.44 -2.99 2.81
N ALA A 142 9.18 -1.95 2.42
CA ALA A 142 9.43 -0.81 3.30
C ALA A 142 8.17 0.02 3.56
N LEU A 143 7.23 0.16 2.62
CA LEU A 143 6.07 1.06 2.78
C LEU A 143 4.77 0.35 3.15
N ALA A 144 4.51 -0.83 2.58
CA ALA A 144 3.30 -1.63 2.84
C ALA A 144 3.53 -2.72 3.88
N GLY A 145 4.77 -2.95 4.31
CA GLY A 145 5.12 -3.92 5.36
C GLY A 145 5.15 -5.38 4.92
N GLN A 146 4.99 -5.66 3.63
CA GLN A 146 5.03 -7.01 3.09
C GLN A 146 5.56 -7.06 1.66
N VAL A 147 5.94 -8.26 1.24
CA VAL A 147 6.35 -8.56 -0.14
C VAL A 147 5.11 -9.00 -0.92
N GLY A 148 4.83 -8.35 -2.04
CA GLY A 148 3.66 -8.66 -2.86
C GLY A 148 3.73 -7.99 -4.23
N GLU A 149 2.62 -8.02 -4.94
CA GLU A 149 2.51 -7.56 -6.32
C GLU A 149 1.85 -6.17 -6.40
N GLY A 150 1.22 -5.84 -7.54
CA GLY A 150 0.73 -4.49 -7.84
C GLY A 150 -0.41 -3.99 -6.94
N GLU A 151 -1.06 -4.87 -6.19
CA GLU A 151 -2.02 -4.52 -5.14
C GLU A 151 -1.39 -3.64 -4.05
N LEU A 152 -0.12 -3.89 -3.71
CA LEU A 152 0.57 -3.10 -2.70
C LEU A 152 0.90 -1.69 -3.19
N ASP A 153 1.08 -1.50 -4.50
CA ASP A 153 1.28 -0.16 -5.06
C ASP A 153 0.03 0.70 -4.83
N ARG A 154 -1.17 0.10 -4.88
CA ARG A 154 -2.43 0.77 -4.59
C ARG A 154 -2.60 1.09 -3.11
N VAL A 155 -2.15 0.20 -2.23
CA VAL A 155 -2.09 0.45 -0.78
C VAL A 155 -1.21 1.66 -0.50
N ILE A 156 0.01 1.70 -1.08
CA ILE A 156 0.98 2.77 -0.84
C ILE A 156 0.42 4.15 -1.18
N VAL A 157 -0.20 4.30 -2.35
CA VAL A 157 -0.75 5.61 -2.78
C VAL A 157 -1.96 6.09 -1.96
N LEU A 158 -2.53 5.24 -1.10
CA LEU A 158 -3.62 5.58 -0.20
C LEU A 158 -3.14 6.02 1.21
N ILE A 159 -1.87 5.78 1.56
CA ILE A 159 -1.35 5.98 2.93
C ILE A 159 -1.45 7.44 3.38
N ASP A 160 -0.82 8.38 2.65
CA ASP A 160 -0.76 9.79 3.09
C ASP A 160 -2.14 10.45 3.06
N ARG A 161 -2.99 10.05 2.10
CA ARG A 161 -4.39 10.50 2.08
C ARG A 161 -5.19 9.98 3.26
N ALA A 162 -4.93 8.75 3.72
CA ALA A 162 -5.54 8.22 4.94
C ALA A 162 -5.08 9.00 6.17
N ALA A 163 -3.78 9.31 6.26
CA ALA A 163 -3.22 10.11 7.35
C ALA A 163 -3.80 11.53 7.42
N ALA A 164 -4.17 12.10 6.27
CA ALA A 164 -4.81 13.43 6.19
C ALA A 164 -6.34 13.41 6.34
N ALA A 165 -6.99 12.25 6.25
CA ALA A 165 -8.44 12.12 6.28
C ALA A 165 -8.95 12.14 7.74
N PRO A 166 -9.87 13.08 8.09
CA PRO A 166 -10.38 13.16 9.45
C PRO A 166 -11.25 11.95 9.81
N GLY A 167 -11.16 11.54 11.07
CA GLY A 167 -11.97 10.45 11.60
C GLY A 167 -11.41 9.06 11.33
N LEU A 168 -10.44 8.90 10.44
CA LEU A 168 -9.68 7.66 10.34
C LEU A 168 -8.78 7.47 11.58
N ALA A 169 -8.48 6.22 11.92
CA ALA A 169 -7.48 5.90 12.92
C ALA A 169 -6.11 6.46 12.52
N PRO A 170 -5.20 6.72 13.48
CA PRO A 170 -3.88 7.26 13.15
C PRO A 170 -3.12 6.40 12.14
N VAL A 171 -2.60 7.03 11.08
CA VAL A 171 -1.82 6.37 10.02
C VAL A 171 -0.44 7.01 9.96
N LYS A 172 0.62 6.19 9.98
CA LYS A 172 1.99 6.63 9.69
C LYS A 172 2.10 6.98 8.20
N THR A 173 2.53 8.20 7.89
CA THR A 173 2.80 8.67 6.51
C THR A 173 3.89 7.85 5.84
N ILE A 174 3.96 7.85 4.51
CA ILE A 174 5.04 7.23 3.73
C ILE A 174 6.41 7.68 4.23
N ARG A 175 6.56 8.99 4.49
CA ARG A 175 7.80 9.58 5.03
C ARG A 175 8.13 9.02 6.41
N THR A 176 7.16 8.92 7.31
CA THR A 176 7.35 8.32 8.64
C THR A 176 7.76 6.85 8.51
N ARG A 177 7.02 6.07 7.72
CA ARG A 177 7.26 4.63 7.54
C ARG A 177 8.67 4.33 7.04
N ILE A 178 9.12 5.02 5.99
CA ILE A 178 10.46 4.77 5.44
C ILE A 178 11.58 5.16 6.41
N LEU A 179 11.40 6.24 7.18
CA LEU A 179 12.40 6.66 8.17
C LEU A 179 12.51 5.66 9.32
N GLU A 180 11.38 5.23 9.88
CA GLU A 180 11.38 4.21 10.94
C GLU A 180 11.90 2.87 10.42
N PHE A 181 11.60 2.51 9.16
CA PHE A 181 12.14 1.31 8.51
C PHE A 181 13.66 1.37 8.36
N CYS A 182 14.21 2.50 7.91
CA CYS A 182 15.66 2.68 7.86
C CYS A 182 16.29 2.58 9.26
N ALA A 183 15.69 3.25 10.26
CA ALA A 183 16.19 3.22 11.62
C ALA A 183 16.19 1.82 12.26
N ALA A 184 15.25 0.96 11.88
CA ALA A 184 15.18 -0.42 12.35
C ALA A 184 16.04 -1.40 11.54
N LEU A 185 16.49 -1.01 10.34
CA LEU A 185 17.31 -1.83 9.45
C LEU A 185 18.82 -1.73 9.76
N ASP A 186 19.24 -0.62 10.35
CA ASP A 186 20.63 -0.33 10.76
C ASP A 186 21.03 -1.11 12.05
#